data_AF-A0A444ZXV4-F1
#
_entry.id   AF-A0A444ZXV4-F1
#
_cell.length_a   1.000
_cell.length_b   1.000
_cell.length_c   1.000
_cell.angle_alpha   90.00
_cell.angle_beta   90.00
_cell.angle_gamma   90.00
#
_symmetry.space_group_name_H-M   'P 1'
#
loop_
_entity.id
_entity.type
_entity.pdbx_description
1 polymer ?
#
loop_
_entity_poly.entity_id
_entity_poly.type
_entity_poly.pdbx_seq_one_letter_code
_entity_poly.pdbx_strand_id
1 'polypeptide(L)'
;MDVKAAKALQLSALLQPEKIRSKPSGASSLSISREPHKKFLRVSVSVKLQPVRTSTIRRRVAPLEVTRSYENIPASTLESGTCHALLDEELILKSRSQEIDPYLNGRCIYLVGMMGSGKTTVGKIMAQVLGYSFCDSDALVEEEVGNSVADIFKHYGEAFFRDKETEVLHKLSLMRRFVISTGGGAVIRPINWKHMHKGVSVWLDVPLEALAQRIAAVGTNSRPLLHYEAGDAYTRALLKLSALFEERGDSYANANARVSLEKIAAKLGQRDVSKLSPTAIALEALEQIEVFLKEEDNNYAER
;
A
#
# COMPACT_ATOMS: atom_id res chain seq x y z
N MET A 1 12.67 -39.98 -29.98
CA MET A 1 13.67 -39.03 -29.45
C MET A 1 12.91 -38.04 -28.56
N ASP A 2 12.28 -38.49 -27.48
CA ASP A 2 12.83 -38.81 -26.15
C ASP A 2 13.48 -37.64 -25.40
N VAL A 3 12.72 -37.14 -24.40
CA VAL A 3 13.08 -37.03 -22.97
C VAL A 3 13.58 -35.68 -22.38
N LYS A 4 12.87 -35.30 -21.30
CA LYS A 4 13.19 -34.48 -20.09
C LYS A 4 13.19 -32.95 -20.22
N ALA A 5 12.34 -32.18 -19.53
CA ALA A 5 11.93 -32.12 -18.11
C ALA A 5 12.87 -31.32 -17.20
N ALA A 6 12.21 -30.70 -16.19
CA ALA A 6 12.76 -30.18 -14.93
C ALA A 6 13.49 -28.83 -15.02
N LYS A 7 13.45 -27.91 -14.05
CA LYS A 7 12.69 -27.62 -12.82
C LYS A 7 13.49 -26.45 -12.20
N ALA A 8 12.84 -25.60 -11.43
CA ALA A 8 13.31 -24.95 -10.20
C ALA A 8 14.72 -24.32 -10.14
N LEU A 9 14.80 -23.12 -9.54
CA LEU A 9 15.46 -22.98 -8.23
C LEU A 9 15.15 -21.60 -7.63
N GLN A 10 14.35 -21.63 -6.56
CA GLN A 10 14.50 -20.71 -5.44
C GLN A 10 15.95 -20.72 -4.96
N LEU A 11 16.47 -19.58 -4.50
CA LEU A 11 17.40 -19.56 -3.38
C LEU A 11 17.30 -18.23 -2.64
N SER A 12 16.68 -18.34 -1.47
CA SER A 12 16.77 -17.48 -0.31
C SER A 12 18.23 -17.19 0.07
N ALA A 13 18.56 -15.91 0.27
CA ALA A 13 19.74 -15.54 1.06
C ALA A 13 19.25 -15.05 2.44
N LEU A 14 19.21 -16.00 3.38
CA LEU A 14 19.26 -15.74 4.82
C LEU A 14 20.57 -15.03 5.14
N LEU A 15 20.50 -13.90 5.84
CA LEU A 15 21.63 -13.35 6.58
C LEU A 15 21.21 -13.25 8.05
N GLN A 16 21.75 -14.14 8.88
CA GLN A 16 21.72 -14.01 10.33
C GLN A 16 22.82 -13.02 10.78
N PRO A 17 22.62 -12.24 11.86
CA PRO A 17 23.62 -11.33 12.37
C PRO A 17 24.50 -12.02 13.43
N GLU A 18 25.76 -12.26 13.13
CA GLU A 18 26.77 -12.64 14.13
C GLU A 18 27.64 -11.41 14.51
N LYS A 19 27.63 -11.16 15.82
CA LYS A 19 28.41 -10.24 16.66
C LYS A 19 29.73 -9.70 16.07
N ILE A 20 29.92 -8.37 16.09
CA ILE A 20 31.25 -7.76 16.21
C ILE A 20 31.26 -6.63 17.26
N ARG A 21 32.30 -6.72 18.09
CA ARG A 21 32.63 -6.05 19.34
C ARG A 21 33.15 -4.61 19.12
N SER A 22 32.87 -3.73 20.08
CA SER A 22 33.31 -2.33 20.15
C SER A 22 34.81 -2.14 20.41
N LYS A 23 35.50 -1.24 19.70
CA LYS A 23 36.28 -0.07 20.20
C LYS A 23 37.07 0.66 19.07
N PRO A 24 37.64 1.87 19.32
CA PRO A 24 37.44 3.04 18.46
C PRO A 24 38.58 3.32 17.48
N SER A 25 38.29 4.22 16.53
CA SER A 25 39.21 4.88 15.57
C SER A 25 39.69 4.04 14.39
N GLY A 26 39.55 4.61 13.18
CA GLY A 26 40.18 4.15 11.96
C GLY A 26 39.33 3.22 11.10
N ALA A 27 38.98 3.69 9.91
CA ALA A 27 38.23 3.01 8.86
C ALA A 27 38.39 1.47 8.78
N SER A 28 37.27 0.75 8.77
CA SER A 28 37.23 -0.67 8.43
C SER A 28 36.95 -0.82 6.93
N SER A 29 37.82 -1.50 6.19
CA SER A 29 37.54 -1.94 4.82
C SER A 29 37.23 -3.44 4.81
N LEU A 30 36.10 -3.82 4.25
CA LEU A 30 35.70 -5.22 4.02
C LEU A 30 36.04 -5.59 2.58
N SER A 31 36.86 -6.62 2.39
CA SER A 31 37.12 -7.23 1.08
C SER A 31 36.55 -8.66 1.05
N ILE A 32 35.66 -8.92 0.10
CA ILE A 32 35.15 -10.25 -0.24
C ILE A 32 35.57 -10.50 -1.69
N SER A 33 36.13 -11.67 -1.99
CA SER A 33 36.71 -12.02 -3.30
C SER A 33 36.22 -13.39 -3.81
N ARG A 34 36.20 -13.49 -5.16
CA ARG A 34 35.90 -14.61 -6.10
C ARG A 34 34.45 -14.65 -6.59
N GLU A 35 34.13 -14.60 -7.89
CA GLU A 35 34.76 -15.17 -9.10
C GLU A 35 34.81 -14.23 -10.34
N PRO A 36 35.52 -14.59 -11.45
CA PRO A 36 36.00 -13.65 -12.46
C PRO A 36 35.04 -13.47 -13.65
N HIS A 37 35.18 -12.32 -14.33
CA HIS A 37 34.41 -11.82 -15.49
C HIS A 37 33.16 -10.99 -15.19
N LYS A 38 33.37 -9.82 -14.59
CA LYS A 38 32.63 -8.58 -14.88
C LYS A 38 33.42 -7.39 -14.31
N LYS A 39 33.69 -6.37 -15.12
CA LYS A 39 34.32 -5.12 -14.65
C LYS A 39 33.30 -4.41 -13.74
N PHE A 40 33.57 -4.34 -12.44
CA PHE A 40 32.78 -3.52 -11.51
C PHE A 40 33.55 -2.25 -11.15
N LEU A 41 32.87 -1.10 -11.25
CA LEU A 41 33.35 0.18 -10.73
C LEU A 41 33.45 0.12 -9.21
N ARG A 42 34.62 0.50 -8.67
CA ARG A 42 34.77 0.81 -7.24
C ARG A 42 34.22 2.21 -6.98
N VAL A 43 33.23 2.31 -6.12
CA VAL A 43 32.79 3.59 -5.54
C VAL A 43 33.32 3.65 -4.10
N SER A 44 34.19 4.60 -3.83
CA SER A 44 34.65 4.92 -2.48
C SER A 44 33.86 6.12 -1.96
N VAL A 45 33.07 5.92 -0.90
CA VAL A 45 32.34 6.99 -0.21
C VAL A 45 33.14 7.38 1.04
N SER A 46 33.59 8.63 1.11
CA SER A 46 34.26 9.19 2.28
C SER A 46 33.36 10.24 2.92
N VAL A 47 32.94 10.02 4.17
CA VAL A 47 32.13 10.97 4.94
C VAL A 47 33.05 11.69 5.93
N LYS A 48 33.22 13.01 5.77
CA LYS A 48 33.88 13.87 6.77
C LYS A 48 32.80 14.56 7.61
N LEU A 49 32.63 14.10 8.85
CA LEU A 49 31.83 14.80 9.86
C LEU A 49 32.76 15.73 10.65
N GLN A 50 32.56 17.04 10.52
CA GLN A 50 33.13 18.01 11.47
C GLN A 50 32.07 18.36 12.53
N PRO A 51 32.41 18.32 13.83
CA PRO A 51 31.49 18.73 14.88
C PRO A 51 31.57 20.25 15.04
N VAL A 52 30.47 20.95 14.76
CA VAL A 52 30.31 22.35 15.17
C VAL A 52 29.20 22.43 16.20
N ARG A 53 29.58 22.76 17.44
CA ARG A 53 28.66 23.10 18.53
C ARG A 53 28.23 24.55 18.37
N THR A 54 26.93 24.80 18.21
CA THR A 54 26.25 25.96 18.82
C THR A 54 24.74 25.76 18.85
N SER A 55 24.17 26.13 19.99
CA SER A 55 22.73 26.25 20.29
C SER A 55 22.09 27.31 19.40
N THR A 56 21.03 26.97 18.66
CA THR A 56 19.73 27.66 18.52
C THR A 56 19.01 27.05 17.30
N ILE A 57 17.73 26.73 17.46
CA ILE A 57 16.86 26.14 16.44
C ILE A 57 16.72 27.08 15.23
N ARG A 58 17.22 26.66 14.07
CA ARG A 58 16.79 27.10 12.73
C ARG A 58 17.10 25.99 11.73
N ARG A 59 16.08 25.50 11.02
CA ARG A 59 16.24 24.57 9.88
C ARG A 59 17.31 25.13 8.94
N ARG A 60 18.43 24.42 8.79
CA ARG A 60 19.37 24.63 7.69
C ARG A 60 19.53 23.32 6.93
N VAL A 61 19.09 23.36 5.68
CA VAL A 61 19.43 22.39 4.63
C VAL A 61 20.95 22.46 4.46
N ALA A 62 21.65 21.35 4.67
CA ALA A 62 23.05 21.22 4.29
C ALA A 62 23.09 20.72 2.83
N PRO A 63 23.80 21.39 1.91
CA PRO A 63 24.01 20.85 0.58
C PRO A 63 24.95 19.64 0.67
N LEU A 64 24.48 18.48 0.19
CA LEU A 64 25.32 17.30 -0.04
C LEU A 64 25.92 17.42 -1.44
N GLU A 65 27.20 17.78 -1.52
CA GLU A 65 27.96 17.65 -2.77
C GLU A 65 28.42 16.21 -2.95
N VAL A 66 27.84 15.52 -3.94
CA VAL A 66 28.34 14.23 -4.43
C VAL A 66 29.14 14.51 -5.69
N THR A 67 30.47 14.45 -5.59
CA THR A 67 31.34 14.54 -6.76
C THR A 67 31.36 13.20 -7.49
N ARG A 68 30.78 13.15 -8.69
CA ARG A 68 30.96 12.07 -9.68
C ARG A 68 31.95 12.55 -10.74
N SER A 69 33.11 11.91 -10.86
CA SER A 69 33.95 12.08 -12.03
C SER A 69 33.54 11.07 -13.10
N TYR A 70 33.02 11.56 -14.22
CA TYR A 70 33.01 10.85 -15.50
C TYR A 70 33.64 11.76 -16.54
N GLU A 71 34.66 11.25 -17.23
CA GLU A 71 35.19 11.88 -18.43
C GLU A 71 34.10 11.86 -19.52
N ASN A 72 33.81 13.06 -20.03
CA ASN A 72 33.24 13.39 -21.35
C ASN A 72 31.89 12.77 -21.75
N ILE A 73 30.79 13.48 -21.40
CA ILE A 73 29.56 13.58 -22.21
C ILE A 73 29.10 15.07 -22.17
N PRO A 74 28.64 15.69 -23.28
CA PRO A 74 28.24 17.09 -23.28
C PRO A 74 27.05 17.35 -22.35
N ALA A 75 27.16 18.42 -21.56
CA ALA A 75 26.12 18.88 -20.65
C ALA A 75 24.96 19.51 -21.41
N SER A 76 24.00 18.69 -21.84
CA SER A 76 22.63 19.12 -22.14
C SER A 76 21.70 17.93 -21.99
N THR A 77 20.65 18.11 -21.18
CA THR A 77 19.62 17.12 -20.82
C THR A 77 19.97 16.24 -19.60
N LEU A 78 20.25 16.86 -18.46
CA LEU A 78 19.99 16.25 -17.14
C LEU A 78 18.72 16.89 -16.58
N GLU A 79 17.58 16.29 -16.85
CA GLU A 79 16.37 16.55 -16.05
C GLU A 79 16.62 16.00 -14.64
N SER A 80 16.80 16.92 -13.68
CA SER A 80 16.83 16.62 -12.26
C SER A 80 15.41 16.22 -11.81
N GLY A 81 15.08 14.94 -11.95
CA GLY A 81 13.76 14.39 -11.61
C GLY A 81 13.81 13.38 -10.45
N THR A 82 13.13 13.72 -9.35
CA THR A 82 12.22 12.83 -8.58
C THR A 82 12.76 11.51 -7.98
N CYS A 83 14.07 11.30 -7.83
CA CYS A 83 14.57 10.06 -7.19
C CYS A 83 14.65 10.15 -5.65
N HIS A 84 14.97 11.34 -5.11
CA HIS A 84 15.12 11.53 -3.65
C HIS A 84 13.79 11.43 -2.88
N ALA A 85 12.71 12.04 -3.40
CA ALA A 85 11.41 12.04 -2.72
C ALA A 85 10.82 10.63 -2.53
N LEU A 86 10.99 9.73 -3.51
CA LEU A 86 10.48 8.36 -3.42
C LEU A 86 11.24 7.51 -2.38
N LEU A 87 12.56 7.68 -2.30
CA LEU A 87 13.38 7.01 -1.28
C LEU A 87 13.04 7.52 0.13
N ASP A 88 12.75 8.82 0.26
CA ASP A 88 12.32 9.40 1.52
C ASP A 88 10.94 8.87 1.95
N GLU A 89 9.98 8.77 1.01
CA GLU A 89 8.64 8.21 1.30
C GLU A 89 8.70 6.76 1.78
N GLU A 90 9.53 5.90 1.17
CA GLU A 90 9.64 4.49 1.56
C GLU A 90 10.29 4.32 2.94
N LEU A 91 11.30 5.13 3.27
CA LEU A 91 11.93 5.14 4.59
C LEU A 91 10.96 5.63 5.67
N ILE A 92 10.21 6.71 5.39
CA ILE A 92 9.19 7.22 6.31
C ILE A 92 8.12 6.14 6.55
N LEU A 93 7.64 5.51 5.47
CA LEU A 93 6.63 4.46 5.55
C LEU A 93 7.08 3.29 6.42
N LYS A 94 8.35 2.88 6.30
CA LYS A 94 8.94 1.83 7.14
C LYS A 94 9.11 2.24 8.61
N SER A 95 9.47 3.50 8.89
CA SER A 95 9.52 4.00 10.27
C SER A 95 8.14 3.96 10.90
N ARG A 96 7.12 4.46 10.18
CA ARG A 96 5.74 4.47 10.65
C ARG A 96 5.18 3.07 10.88
N SER A 97 5.48 2.11 10.00
CA SER A 97 5.02 0.73 10.19
C SER A 97 5.57 0.10 11.47
N GLN A 98 6.82 0.42 11.84
CA GLN A 98 7.44 -0.03 13.09
C GLN A 98 6.85 0.65 14.33
N GLU A 99 6.47 1.91 14.22
CA GLU A 99 5.82 2.67 15.31
C GLU A 99 4.44 2.10 15.66
N ILE A 100 3.67 1.65 14.66
CA ILE A 100 2.29 1.18 14.87
C ILE A 100 2.16 -0.32 15.19
N ASP A 101 3.14 -1.16 14.81
CA ASP A 101 3.07 -2.62 14.98
C ASP A 101 2.74 -3.07 16.42
N PRO A 102 3.28 -2.45 17.49
CA PRO A 102 2.91 -2.79 18.87
C PRO A 102 1.42 -2.59 19.18
N TYR A 103 0.79 -1.57 18.61
CA TYR A 103 -0.62 -1.24 18.85
C TYR A 103 -1.57 -2.12 18.02
N LEU A 104 -1.12 -2.58 16.84
CA LEU A 104 -1.88 -3.49 16.01
C LEU A 104 -2.09 -4.85 16.68
N ASN A 105 -1.15 -5.31 17.52
CA ASN A 105 -1.23 -6.60 18.20
C ASN A 105 -1.55 -7.76 17.25
N GLY A 106 -1.05 -7.71 16.01
CA GLY A 106 -1.32 -8.70 14.97
C GLY A 106 -2.77 -8.76 14.48
N ARG A 107 -3.61 -7.75 14.76
CA ARG A 107 -4.95 -7.62 14.17
C ARG A 107 -4.87 -7.49 12.66
N CYS A 108 -5.86 -8.02 11.95
CA CYS A 108 -5.99 -7.81 10.52
C CYS A 108 -6.38 -6.35 10.21
N ILE A 109 -5.96 -5.87 9.04
CA ILE A 109 -6.35 -4.56 8.49
C ILE A 109 -7.28 -4.80 7.30
N TYR A 110 -8.48 -4.22 7.30
CA TYR A 110 -9.46 -4.35 6.23
C TYR A 110 -9.56 -3.03 5.46
N LEU A 111 -9.13 -3.01 4.21
CA LEU A 111 -9.29 -1.85 3.34
C LEU A 111 -10.66 -1.91 2.68
N VAL A 112 -11.49 -0.91 2.95
CA VAL A 112 -12.83 -0.72 2.37
C VAL A 112 -12.86 0.54 1.50
N GLY A 113 -13.78 0.59 0.55
CA GLY A 113 -13.99 1.75 -0.32
C GLY A 113 -14.50 1.36 -1.70
N MET A 114 -14.93 2.36 -2.47
CA MET A 114 -15.46 2.18 -3.81
C MET A 114 -14.45 1.47 -4.75
N MET A 115 -14.96 0.84 -5.81
CA MET A 115 -14.08 0.25 -6.82
C MET A 115 -13.20 1.33 -7.46
N GLY A 116 -11.93 1.01 -7.76
CA GLY A 116 -10.96 2.00 -8.28
C GLY A 116 -10.29 2.87 -7.21
N SER A 117 -10.63 2.71 -5.93
CA SER A 117 -10.01 3.49 -4.83
C SER A 117 -8.54 3.15 -4.56
N GLY A 118 -8.04 2.04 -5.08
CA GLY A 118 -6.63 1.63 -4.95
C GLY A 118 -6.34 0.64 -3.81
N LYS A 119 -7.37 0.04 -3.19
CA LYS A 119 -7.26 -0.93 -2.08
C LYS A 119 -6.20 -2.01 -2.31
N THR A 120 -6.22 -2.69 -3.45
CA THR A 120 -5.25 -3.76 -3.76
C THR A 120 -3.82 -3.23 -3.79
N THR A 121 -3.58 -2.06 -4.38
CA THR A 121 -2.22 -1.47 -4.48
C THR A 121 -1.73 -0.99 -3.12
N VAL A 122 -2.55 -0.21 -2.42
CA VAL A 122 -2.23 0.33 -1.08
C VAL A 122 -2.06 -0.82 -0.08
N GLY A 123 -2.92 -1.84 -0.13
CA GLY A 123 -2.87 -2.99 0.76
C GLY A 123 -1.61 -3.83 0.59
N LYS A 124 -1.12 -4.02 -0.64
CA LYS A 124 0.15 -4.70 -0.89
C LYS A 124 1.34 -3.93 -0.31
N ILE A 125 1.35 -2.60 -0.47
CA ILE A 125 2.38 -1.72 0.10
C ILE A 125 2.36 -1.82 1.63
N MET A 126 1.20 -1.67 2.25
CA MET A 126 1.04 -1.78 3.70
C MET A 126 1.46 -3.15 4.23
N ALA A 127 1.05 -4.24 3.57
CA ALA A 127 1.42 -5.59 3.95
C ALA A 127 2.94 -5.79 3.93
N GLN A 128 3.61 -5.29 2.89
CA GLN A 128 5.07 -5.37 2.77
C GLN A 128 5.79 -4.66 3.92
N VAL A 129 5.40 -3.42 4.25
CA VAL A 129 6.10 -2.64 5.30
C VAL A 129 5.77 -3.10 6.72
N LEU A 130 4.60 -3.70 6.93
CA LEU A 130 4.21 -4.30 8.22
C LEU A 130 4.73 -5.73 8.40
N GLY A 131 5.22 -6.37 7.33
CA GLY A 131 5.53 -7.81 7.33
C GLY A 131 4.28 -8.68 7.54
N TYR A 132 3.15 -8.24 6.98
CA TYR A 132 1.86 -8.94 7.00
C TYR A 132 1.64 -9.63 5.65
N SER A 133 0.72 -10.60 5.61
CA SER A 133 0.27 -11.18 4.35
C SER A 133 -0.80 -10.30 3.70
N PHE A 134 -0.81 -10.21 2.37
CA PHE A 134 -1.88 -9.52 1.64
C PHE A 134 -2.88 -10.53 1.07
N CYS A 135 -4.17 -10.19 1.10
CA CYS A 135 -5.23 -10.96 0.47
C CYS A 135 -6.30 -10.04 -0.15
N ASP A 136 -6.92 -10.49 -1.23
CA ASP A 136 -8.11 -9.86 -1.81
C ASP A 136 -9.32 -10.76 -1.56
N SER A 137 -10.37 -10.24 -0.91
CA SER A 137 -11.53 -11.04 -0.52
C SER A 137 -12.30 -11.57 -1.73
N ASP A 138 -12.38 -10.80 -2.81
CA ASP A 138 -13.10 -11.22 -4.01
C ASP A 138 -12.39 -12.40 -4.68
N ALA A 139 -11.05 -12.39 -4.68
CA ALA A 139 -10.25 -13.52 -5.18
C ALA A 139 -10.44 -14.80 -4.36
N LEU A 140 -10.62 -14.69 -3.03
CA LEU A 140 -10.95 -15.86 -2.21
C LEU A 140 -12.36 -16.39 -2.49
N VAL A 141 -13.33 -15.51 -2.76
CA VAL A 141 -14.66 -15.95 -3.20
C VAL A 141 -14.57 -16.70 -4.53
N GLU A 142 -13.79 -16.20 -5.48
CA GLU A 142 -13.55 -16.89 -6.77
C GLU A 142 -12.91 -18.27 -6.57
N GLU A 143 -11.92 -18.36 -5.67
CA GLU A 143 -11.25 -19.63 -5.33
C GLU A 143 -12.23 -20.64 -4.69
N GLU A 144 -13.06 -20.19 -3.74
CA GLU A 144 -14.01 -21.06 -3.04
C GLU A 144 -15.15 -21.56 -3.93
N VAL A 145 -15.60 -20.74 -4.89
CA VAL A 145 -16.69 -21.09 -5.82
C VAL A 145 -16.16 -21.77 -7.09
N GLY A 146 -14.89 -21.56 -7.44
CA GLY A 146 -14.26 -22.06 -8.66
C GLY A 146 -14.68 -21.31 -9.94
N ASN A 147 -15.25 -20.10 -9.81
CA ASN A 147 -15.74 -19.28 -10.91
C ASN A 147 -15.32 -17.81 -10.71
N SER A 148 -15.17 -17.06 -11.80
CA SER A 148 -14.90 -15.62 -11.70
C SER A 148 -16.08 -14.88 -11.06
N VAL A 149 -15.86 -13.72 -10.44
CA VAL A 149 -16.95 -12.89 -9.89
C VAL A 149 -18.00 -12.59 -10.96
N ALA A 150 -17.57 -12.34 -12.20
CA ALA A 150 -18.48 -12.11 -13.32
C ALA A 150 -19.41 -13.30 -13.58
N ASP A 151 -18.86 -14.51 -13.58
CA ASP A 151 -19.62 -15.74 -13.78
C ASP A 151 -20.51 -16.03 -12.56
N ILE A 152 -20.04 -15.74 -11.35
CA ILE A 152 -20.85 -15.90 -10.14
C ILE A 152 -22.11 -15.04 -10.21
N PHE A 153 -21.97 -13.76 -10.53
CA PHE A 153 -23.11 -12.85 -10.68
C PHE A 153 -24.04 -13.29 -11.81
N LYS A 154 -23.48 -13.75 -12.94
CA LYS A 154 -24.27 -14.18 -14.11
C LYS A 154 -25.07 -15.46 -13.85
N HIS A 155 -24.48 -16.44 -13.18
CA HIS A 155 -25.06 -17.78 -13.03
C HIS A 155 -25.82 -17.98 -11.71
N TYR A 156 -25.38 -17.32 -10.63
CA TYR A 156 -25.92 -17.50 -9.28
C TYR A 156 -26.56 -16.24 -8.69
N GLY A 157 -26.30 -15.07 -9.30
CA GLY A 157 -26.85 -13.79 -8.86
C GLY A 157 -26.07 -13.14 -7.71
N GLU A 158 -26.41 -11.89 -7.42
CA GLU A 158 -25.71 -11.10 -6.40
C GLU A 158 -25.94 -11.64 -4.98
N ALA A 159 -27.14 -12.10 -4.65
CA ALA A 159 -27.45 -12.60 -3.31
C ALA A 159 -26.51 -13.74 -2.90
N PHE A 160 -26.26 -14.69 -3.82
CA PHE A 160 -25.32 -15.78 -3.61
C PHE A 160 -23.88 -15.28 -3.44
N PHE A 161 -23.43 -14.34 -4.28
CA PHE A 161 -22.11 -13.73 -4.12
C PHE A 161 -21.96 -13.08 -2.74
N ARG A 162 -22.98 -12.34 -2.27
CA ARG A 162 -22.96 -11.69 -0.96
C ARG A 162 -22.95 -12.69 0.20
N ASP A 163 -23.58 -13.85 0.06
CA ASP A 163 -23.47 -14.94 1.04
C ASP A 163 -22.03 -15.45 1.13
N LYS A 164 -21.38 -15.69 -0.02
CA LYS A 164 -19.97 -16.09 -0.07
C LYS A 164 -19.00 -15.02 0.41
N GLU A 165 -19.26 -13.76 0.11
CA GLU A 165 -18.50 -12.62 0.64
C GLU A 165 -18.55 -12.60 2.18
N THR A 166 -19.73 -12.83 2.78
CA THR A 166 -19.87 -12.95 4.24
C THR A 166 -19.11 -14.16 4.82
N GLU A 167 -19.20 -15.34 4.18
CA GLU A 167 -18.48 -16.54 4.61
C GLU A 167 -16.95 -16.33 4.60
N VAL A 168 -16.42 -15.74 3.52
CA VAL A 168 -15.00 -15.42 3.37
C VAL A 168 -14.55 -14.41 4.43
N LEU A 169 -15.31 -13.33 4.64
CA LEU A 169 -14.98 -12.35 5.68
C LEU A 169 -15.04 -12.96 7.08
N HIS A 170 -15.95 -13.90 7.33
CA HIS A 170 -15.98 -14.64 8.59
C HIS A 170 -14.67 -15.41 8.81
N LYS A 171 -14.20 -16.17 7.82
CA LYS A 171 -12.93 -16.92 7.88
C LYS A 171 -11.73 -15.99 8.08
N LEU A 172 -11.66 -14.89 7.31
CA LEU A 172 -10.61 -13.88 7.45
C LEU A 172 -10.60 -13.22 8.84
N SER A 173 -11.76 -13.07 9.48
CA SER A 173 -11.88 -12.53 10.84
C SER A 173 -11.25 -13.40 11.94
N LEU A 174 -10.91 -14.65 11.62
CA LEU A 174 -10.21 -15.57 12.52
C LEU A 174 -8.69 -15.56 12.29
N MET A 175 -8.23 -14.92 11.21
CA MET A 175 -6.82 -14.81 10.87
C MET A 175 -6.15 -13.66 11.62
N ARG A 176 -4.82 -13.62 11.57
CA ARG A 176 -3.99 -12.55 12.16
C ARG A 176 -2.90 -12.16 11.17
N ARG A 177 -2.43 -10.91 11.29
CA ARG A 177 -1.36 -10.35 10.46
C ARG A 177 -1.65 -10.39 8.95
N PHE A 178 -2.88 -10.05 8.57
CA PHE A 178 -3.26 -9.84 7.17
C PHE A 178 -3.66 -8.39 6.89
N VAL A 179 -3.37 -7.92 5.69
CA VAL A 179 -4.00 -6.76 5.07
C VAL A 179 -4.95 -7.27 3.98
N ILE A 180 -6.24 -7.02 4.15
CA ILE A 180 -7.32 -7.51 3.29
C ILE A 180 -7.85 -6.36 2.46
N SER A 181 -7.82 -6.48 1.13
CA SER A 181 -8.61 -5.65 0.23
C SER A 181 -10.00 -6.26 0.10
N THR A 182 -11.06 -5.53 0.47
CA THR A 182 -12.42 -6.06 0.33
C THR A 182 -13.07 -5.67 -1.00
N GLY A 183 -14.08 -6.43 -1.42
CA GLY A 183 -15.02 -5.99 -2.44
C GLY A 183 -15.71 -4.68 -2.05
N GLY A 184 -16.11 -3.88 -3.04
CA GLY A 184 -16.79 -2.59 -2.76
C GLY A 184 -18.16 -2.74 -2.10
N GLY A 185 -18.80 -3.91 -2.22
CA GLY A 185 -20.10 -4.18 -1.59
C GLY A 185 -20.00 -4.87 -0.23
N ALA A 186 -18.80 -5.19 0.25
CA ALA A 186 -18.58 -5.85 1.54
C ALA A 186 -19.20 -5.09 2.72
N VAL A 187 -19.37 -3.77 2.58
CA VAL A 187 -19.92 -2.88 3.61
C VAL A 187 -21.45 -2.91 3.71
N ILE A 188 -22.16 -3.49 2.74
CA ILE A 188 -23.63 -3.44 2.65
C ILE A 188 -24.28 -4.24 3.77
N ARG A 189 -23.73 -5.41 4.10
CA ARG A 189 -24.31 -6.31 5.11
C ARG A 189 -23.76 -5.99 6.50
N PRO A 190 -24.60 -5.67 7.50
CA PRO A 190 -24.15 -5.39 8.87
C PRO A 190 -23.31 -6.51 9.51
N ILE A 191 -23.58 -7.78 9.15
CA ILE A 191 -22.80 -8.92 9.66
C ILE A 191 -21.32 -8.85 9.24
N ASN A 192 -21.01 -8.28 8.07
CA ASN A 192 -19.63 -8.14 7.61
C ASN A 192 -18.85 -7.17 8.50
N TRP A 193 -19.50 -6.11 9.01
CA TRP A 193 -18.88 -5.18 9.97
C TRP A 193 -18.52 -5.88 11.29
N LYS A 194 -19.35 -6.81 11.77
CA LYS A 194 -19.00 -7.64 12.95
C LYS A 194 -17.71 -8.43 12.75
N HIS A 195 -17.42 -8.85 11.51
CA HIS A 195 -16.17 -9.55 11.17
C HIS A 195 -14.99 -8.58 11.03
N MET A 196 -15.18 -7.49 10.29
CA MET A 196 -14.13 -6.49 10.05
C MET A 196 -13.70 -5.75 11.32
N HIS A 197 -14.62 -5.49 12.26
CA HIS A 197 -14.34 -4.83 13.54
C HIS A 197 -13.55 -5.69 14.55
N LYS A 198 -13.30 -6.97 14.26
CA LYS A 198 -12.29 -7.74 15.01
C LYS A 198 -10.86 -7.31 14.66
N GLY A 199 -10.69 -6.69 13.49
CA GLY A 199 -9.45 -6.04 13.07
C GLY A 199 -9.61 -4.52 13.06
N VAL A 200 -8.83 -3.86 12.20
CA VAL A 200 -8.92 -2.42 11.96
C VAL A 200 -9.42 -2.18 10.55
N SER A 201 -10.56 -1.54 10.40
CA SER A 201 -11.13 -1.19 9.09
C SER A 201 -10.70 0.22 8.65
N VAL A 202 -10.24 0.36 7.41
CA VAL A 202 -9.72 1.61 6.85
C VAL A 202 -10.46 1.92 5.55
N TRP A 203 -11.18 3.02 5.53
CA TRP A 203 -11.87 3.51 4.35
C TRP A 203 -10.94 4.38 3.49
N LEU A 204 -10.67 3.92 2.27
CA LEU A 204 -10.05 4.74 1.22
C LEU A 204 -11.13 5.59 0.54
N ASP A 205 -11.24 6.83 0.97
CA ASP A 205 -12.22 7.80 0.55
C ASP A 205 -11.69 8.62 -0.64
N VAL A 206 -12.27 8.35 -1.81
CA VAL A 206 -11.82 8.89 -3.10
C VAL A 206 -13.00 9.54 -3.80
N PRO A 207 -12.85 10.78 -4.30
CA PRO A 207 -13.89 11.47 -5.06
C PRO A 207 -14.36 10.65 -6.26
N LEU A 208 -15.66 10.69 -6.55
CA LEU A 208 -16.27 9.88 -7.60
C LEU A 208 -15.72 10.23 -8.98
N GLU A 209 -15.39 11.48 -9.22
CA GLU A 209 -14.77 11.99 -10.45
C GLU A 209 -13.40 11.33 -10.67
N ALA A 210 -12.59 11.25 -9.63
CA ALA A 210 -11.28 10.61 -9.71
C ALA A 210 -11.39 9.10 -9.92
N LEU A 211 -12.37 8.45 -9.28
CA LEU A 211 -12.68 7.04 -9.52
C LEU A 211 -13.11 6.80 -10.97
N ALA A 212 -14.01 7.64 -11.50
CA ALA A 212 -14.49 7.54 -12.86
C ALA A 212 -13.35 7.72 -13.88
N GLN A 213 -12.44 8.67 -13.66
CA GLN A 213 -11.23 8.84 -14.49
C GLN A 213 -10.36 7.57 -14.50
N ARG A 214 -10.08 6.99 -13.32
CA ARG A 214 -9.28 5.77 -13.20
C ARG A 214 -9.91 4.59 -13.92
N ILE A 215 -11.22 4.41 -13.77
CA ILE A 215 -11.97 3.31 -14.41
C ILE A 215 -12.02 3.50 -15.93
N ALA A 216 -12.26 4.72 -16.40
CA ALA A 216 -12.31 5.04 -17.82
C ALA A 216 -10.95 4.78 -18.51
N ALA A 217 -9.83 5.02 -17.82
CA ALA A 217 -8.48 4.78 -18.35
C ALA A 217 -8.11 3.28 -18.43
N VAL A 218 -8.57 2.45 -17.49
CA VAL A 218 -8.20 1.01 -17.40
C VAL A 218 -9.15 0.10 -18.16
N GLY A 219 -10.42 0.51 -18.34
CA GLY A 219 -11.47 -0.30 -18.95
C GLY A 219 -12.24 -1.17 -17.94
N THR A 220 -13.38 -1.72 -18.36
CA THR A 220 -14.39 -2.35 -17.48
C THR A 220 -14.40 -3.88 -17.53
N ASN A 221 -13.44 -4.51 -18.23
CA ASN A 221 -13.46 -5.94 -18.57
C ASN A 221 -13.56 -6.90 -17.37
N SER A 222 -13.12 -6.48 -16.18
CA SER A 222 -13.19 -7.28 -14.93
C SER A 222 -14.26 -6.79 -13.95
N ARG A 223 -15.20 -5.93 -14.40
CA ARG A 223 -16.16 -5.23 -13.52
C ARG A 223 -17.57 -5.37 -14.09
N PRO A 224 -18.29 -6.46 -13.74
CA PRO A 224 -19.61 -6.79 -14.29
C PRO A 224 -20.62 -5.66 -14.08
N LEU A 225 -20.51 -4.98 -12.94
CA LEU A 225 -21.28 -3.80 -12.60
C LEU A 225 -20.83 -2.55 -13.39
N LEU A 226 -20.32 -2.62 -14.61
CA LEU A 226 -20.05 -1.42 -15.45
C LEU A 226 -20.47 -1.56 -16.92
N HIS A 227 -21.21 -2.62 -17.27
CA HIS A 227 -21.74 -2.80 -18.63
C HIS A 227 -23.11 -2.12 -18.80
N TYR A 228 -23.17 -0.98 -19.51
CA TYR A 228 -24.38 -0.36 -20.08
C TYR A 228 -24.03 0.52 -21.30
N GLU A 229 -24.97 0.71 -22.24
CA GLU A 229 -24.78 1.37 -23.54
C GLU A 229 -25.23 2.86 -23.55
N ALA A 230 -24.50 3.66 -24.35
CA ALA A 230 -24.52 5.13 -24.56
C ALA A 230 -23.73 6.01 -23.54
N GLY A 231 -22.96 6.98 -24.07
CA GLY A 231 -22.09 7.91 -23.33
C GLY A 231 -20.59 7.59 -23.42
N ASP A 232 -19.73 8.60 -23.20
CA ASP A 232 -18.29 8.37 -23.08
C ASP A 232 -17.95 7.55 -21.81
N ALA A 233 -16.79 6.90 -21.80
CA ALA A 233 -16.43 5.96 -20.73
C ALA A 233 -16.40 6.60 -19.32
N TYR A 234 -16.05 7.89 -19.24
CA TYR A 234 -16.02 8.62 -17.97
C TYR A 234 -17.43 8.89 -17.46
N THR A 235 -18.32 9.42 -18.31
CA THR A 235 -19.71 9.73 -17.91
C THR A 235 -20.46 8.46 -17.45
N ARG A 236 -20.26 7.33 -18.14
CA ARG A 236 -20.84 6.04 -17.72
C ARG A 236 -20.32 5.56 -16.37
N ALA A 237 -19.01 5.65 -16.15
CA ALA A 237 -18.40 5.27 -14.88
C ALA A 237 -18.91 6.16 -13.75
N LEU A 238 -18.98 7.47 -13.97
CA LEU A 238 -19.45 8.44 -12.98
C LEU A 238 -20.89 8.16 -12.56
N LEU A 239 -21.83 8.03 -13.52
CA LEU A 239 -23.24 7.74 -13.22
C LEU A 239 -23.41 6.48 -12.38
N LYS A 240 -22.67 5.42 -12.74
CA LYS A 240 -22.76 4.14 -12.01
C LYS A 240 -22.12 4.20 -10.63
N LEU A 241 -20.99 4.90 -10.52
CA LEU A 241 -20.34 5.13 -9.23
C LEU A 241 -21.22 5.96 -8.32
N SER A 242 -21.92 6.99 -8.83
CA SER A 242 -22.87 7.80 -8.07
C SER A 242 -24.02 6.94 -7.52
N ALA A 243 -24.68 6.14 -8.35
CA ALA A 243 -25.75 5.25 -7.90
C ALA A 243 -25.26 4.26 -6.82
N LEU A 244 -24.08 3.66 -7.02
CA LEU A 244 -23.49 2.76 -6.02
C LEU A 244 -23.05 3.49 -4.75
N PHE A 245 -22.66 4.75 -4.84
CA PHE A 245 -22.24 5.54 -3.68
C PHE A 245 -23.45 6.02 -2.88
N GLU A 246 -24.57 6.34 -3.51
CA GLU A 246 -25.84 6.61 -2.81
C GLU A 246 -26.31 5.40 -2.00
N GLU A 247 -26.17 4.19 -2.54
CA GLU A 247 -26.59 2.97 -1.85
C GLU A 247 -25.73 2.63 -0.62
N ARG A 248 -24.40 2.81 -0.71
CA ARG A 248 -23.46 2.27 0.29
C ARG A 248 -22.50 3.29 0.90
N GLY A 249 -22.58 4.55 0.50
CA GLY A 249 -21.68 5.64 0.91
C GLY A 249 -21.61 5.79 2.43
N ASP A 250 -22.78 5.87 3.06
CA ASP A 250 -22.92 5.97 4.51
C ASP A 250 -22.33 4.76 5.24
N SER A 251 -22.40 3.57 4.61
CA SER A 251 -21.86 2.36 5.22
C SER A 251 -20.34 2.41 5.35
N TYR A 252 -19.60 3.06 4.43
CA TYR A 252 -18.14 3.19 4.56
C TYR A 252 -17.72 4.00 5.79
N ALA A 253 -18.57 4.91 6.27
CA ALA A 253 -18.29 5.71 7.45
C ALA A 253 -18.23 4.90 8.76
N ASN A 254 -18.69 3.63 8.75
CA ASN A 254 -18.50 2.71 9.86
C ASN A 254 -17.03 2.28 10.05
N ALA A 255 -16.14 2.55 9.09
CA ALA A 255 -14.74 2.18 9.21
C ALA A 255 -14.05 2.86 10.41
N ASN A 256 -13.10 2.16 11.03
CA ASN A 256 -12.36 2.66 12.19
C ASN A 256 -11.50 3.90 11.83
N ALA A 257 -10.95 3.93 10.62
CA ALA A 257 -10.13 5.01 10.10
C ALA A 257 -10.60 5.43 8.69
N ARG A 258 -10.50 6.73 8.38
CA ARG A 258 -10.83 7.30 7.06
C ARG A 258 -9.61 7.98 6.45
N VAL A 259 -9.24 7.57 5.25
CA VAL A 259 -8.16 8.14 4.44
C VAL A 259 -8.79 8.93 3.30
N SER A 260 -8.95 10.24 3.50
CA SER A 260 -9.51 11.14 2.47
C SER A 260 -8.43 11.60 1.52
N LEU A 261 -8.49 11.16 0.26
CA LEU A 261 -7.52 11.56 -0.75
C LEU A 261 -7.56 13.06 -1.07
N GLU A 262 -8.72 13.71 -0.93
CA GLU A 262 -8.83 15.17 -1.05
C GLU A 262 -7.99 15.89 0.01
N LYS A 263 -8.06 15.42 1.27
CA LYS A 263 -7.25 15.99 2.36
C LYS A 263 -5.76 15.76 2.15
N ILE A 264 -5.36 14.59 1.62
CA ILE A 264 -3.96 14.30 1.28
C ILE A 264 -3.49 15.27 0.18
N ALA A 265 -4.27 15.42 -0.90
CA ALA A 265 -3.94 16.34 -1.99
C ALA A 265 -3.78 17.78 -1.47
N ALA A 266 -4.70 18.25 -0.64
CA ALA A 266 -4.61 19.57 0.00
C ALA A 266 -3.36 19.72 0.88
N LYS A 267 -3.03 18.71 1.71
CA LYS A 267 -1.82 18.66 2.57
C LYS A 267 -0.53 18.74 1.75
N LEU A 268 -0.52 18.15 0.55
CA LEU A 268 0.61 18.15 -0.39
C LEU A 268 0.60 19.34 -1.38
N GLY A 269 -0.35 20.26 -1.27
CA GLY A 269 -0.48 21.40 -2.20
C GLY A 269 -0.88 20.99 -3.62
N GLN A 270 -1.46 19.81 -3.79
CA GLN A 270 -1.94 19.28 -5.07
C GLN A 270 -3.43 19.56 -5.22
N ARG A 271 -3.86 19.94 -6.43
CA ARG A 271 -5.29 20.13 -6.76
C ARG A 271 -5.98 18.87 -7.26
N ASP A 272 -5.21 17.86 -7.67
CA ASP A 272 -5.71 16.67 -8.33
C ASP A 272 -5.27 15.42 -7.57
N VAL A 273 -6.24 14.67 -7.05
CA VAL A 273 -6.02 13.42 -6.30
C VAL A 273 -5.46 12.29 -7.16
N SER A 274 -5.55 12.38 -8.49
CA SER A 274 -5.01 11.39 -9.42
C SER A 274 -3.48 11.36 -9.44
N LYS A 275 -2.83 12.42 -8.94
CA LYS A 275 -1.36 12.52 -8.86
C LYS A 275 -0.77 11.95 -7.57
N LEU A 276 -1.61 11.54 -6.61
CA LEU A 276 -1.16 10.97 -5.36
C LEU A 276 -0.48 9.62 -5.57
N SER A 277 0.72 9.46 -5.00
CA SER A 277 1.43 8.18 -5.03
C SER A 277 0.69 7.16 -4.15
N PRO A 278 0.65 5.86 -4.53
CA PRO A 278 0.15 4.82 -3.66
C PRO A 278 0.86 4.77 -2.31
N THR A 279 2.15 5.14 -2.28
CA THR A 279 2.96 5.24 -1.06
C THR A 279 2.46 6.35 -0.13
N ALA A 280 2.11 7.52 -0.65
CA ALA A 280 1.53 8.61 0.15
C ALA A 280 0.16 8.23 0.74
N ILE A 281 -0.66 7.50 -0.01
CA ILE A 281 -1.95 6.98 0.48
C ILE A 281 -1.72 5.92 1.57
N ALA A 282 -0.76 5.02 1.39
CA ALA A 282 -0.40 4.03 2.40
C ALA A 282 0.14 4.69 3.67
N LEU A 283 0.95 5.74 3.55
CA LEU A 283 1.47 6.50 4.68
C LEU A 283 0.34 7.13 5.49
N GLU A 284 -0.58 7.85 4.83
CA GLU A 284 -1.74 8.42 5.51
C GLU A 284 -2.63 7.32 6.13
N ALA A 285 -2.76 6.16 5.49
CA ALA A 285 -3.49 5.03 6.08
C ALA A 285 -2.85 4.56 7.40
N LEU A 286 -1.52 4.45 7.48
CA LEU A 286 -0.85 4.12 8.74
C LEU A 286 -1.01 5.23 9.78
N GLU A 287 -0.95 6.51 9.39
CA GLU A 287 -1.18 7.65 10.29
C GLU A 287 -2.60 7.60 10.90
N GLN A 288 -3.63 7.35 10.09
CA GLN A 288 -5.02 7.28 10.58
C GLN A 288 -5.28 6.04 11.44
N ILE A 289 -4.62 4.91 11.14
CA ILE A 289 -4.66 3.72 11.99
C ILE A 289 -4.02 4.02 13.35
N GLU A 290 -2.87 4.70 13.37
CA GLU A 290 -2.19 5.08 14.62
C GLU A 290 -3.08 5.95 15.51
N VAL A 291 -3.75 6.96 14.93
CA VAL A 291 -4.69 7.83 15.65
C VAL A 291 -5.80 7.01 16.29
N PHE A 292 -6.47 6.15 15.50
CA PHE A 292 -7.54 5.28 16.01
C PHE A 292 -7.07 4.36 17.14
N LEU A 293 -5.91 3.71 16.99
CA LEU A 293 -5.38 2.77 17.97
C LEU A 293 -5.01 3.45 19.29
N LYS A 294 -4.44 4.66 19.23
CA LYS A 294 -4.12 5.44 20.44
C LYS A 294 -5.37 5.92 21.18
N GLU A 295 -6.40 6.33 20.45
CA GLU A 295 -7.69 6.68 21.04
C GLU A 295 -8.36 5.46 21.70
N GLU A 296 -8.29 4.30 21.06
CA GLU A 296 -8.78 3.04 21.61
C GLU A 296 -8.07 2.68 22.93
N ASP A 297 -6.73 2.71 22.96
CA ASP A 297 -5.94 2.39 24.15
C ASP A 297 -6.21 3.35 25.32
N ASN A 298 -6.34 4.66 25.05
CA ASN A 298 -6.67 5.64 26.09
C ASN A 298 -8.05 5.36 26.71
N ASN A 299 -9.04 4.97 25.90
CA ASN A 299 -10.37 4.61 26.38
C ASN A 299 -10.38 3.34 27.26
N TYR A 300 -9.42 2.42 27.06
CA TYR A 300 -9.24 1.26 27.94
C TYR A 300 -8.50 1.62 29.23
N ALA A 301 -7.59 2.59 29.21
CA ALA A 301 -6.86 3.04 30.40
C ALA A 301 -7.73 3.84 31.40
N GLU A 302 -8.83 4.44 30.92
CA GLU A 302 -9.79 5.20 31.74
C GLU A 302 -10.93 4.36 32.34
N ARG A 303 -10.98 3.05 32.06
CA ARG A 303 -11.99 2.10 32.57
C ARG A 303 -11.43 1.17 33.63
#